data_AF-A0A1B8QGK5-F1
#
_entry.id   AF-A0A1B8QGK5-F1
#
_cell.length_a   1.000
_cell.length_b   1.000
_cell.length_c   1.000
_cell.angle_alpha   90.00
_cell.angle_beta   90.00
_cell.angle_gamma   90.00
#
_symmetry.space_group_name_H-M   'P 1'
#
loop_
_entity.id
_entity.type
_entity.pdbx_description
1 polymer ?
#
loop_
_entity_poly.entity_id
_entity_poly.type
_entity_poly.pdbx_seq_one_letter_code
_entity_poly.pdbx_strand_id
1 'polypeptide(L)'
;MPRKKQLLTLSAALLVGALLMPSANAANVTIDVRTPEEFQIGHPDGAINIPHNQIASKIASQGVSKSDTIKLYSRGGARADQAKAALEAAGYTNVSVQR
;
A
#
# COMPACT_ATOMS: atom_id res chain seq x y z
N MET A 1 -31.53 10.84 66.26
CA MET A 1 -30.21 11.11 65.64
C MET A 1 -30.41 11.63 64.21
N PRO A 2 -29.76 12.73 63.81
CA PRO A 2 -30.08 13.48 62.59
C PRO A 2 -29.40 12.92 61.31
N ARG A 3 -29.98 13.32 60.18
CA ARG A 3 -29.68 13.02 58.77
C ARG A 3 -28.27 13.39 58.33
N LYS A 4 -27.68 12.61 57.40
CA LYS A 4 -27.00 13.17 56.21
C LYS A 4 -27.29 12.30 54.98
N LYS A 5 -27.82 13.00 53.95
CA LYS A 5 -28.07 12.53 52.59
C LYS A 5 -26.81 12.75 51.75
N GLN A 6 -26.82 12.21 50.52
CA GLN A 6 -25.81 12.27 49.45
C GLN A 6 -24.89 11.05 49.47
N LEU A 7 -24.79 10.26 48.40
CA LEU A 7 -24.24 10.74 47.14
C LEU A 7 -24.72 9.88 45.94
N LEU A 8 -25.52 10.49 45.05
CA LEU A 8 -25.65 10.06 43.65
C LEU A 8 -24.64 10.89 42.85
N THR A 9 -23.65 10.26 42.23
CA THR A 9 -23.09 10.75 40.96
C THR A 9 -22.65 9.58 40.10
N LEU A 10 -23.33 9.50 38.95
CA LEU A 10 -22.99 8.76 37.73
C LEU A 10 -21.49 8.65 37.52
N SER A 11 -20.97 7.43 37.42
CA SER A 11 -19.80 7.18 36.58
C SER A 11 -20.30 6.40 35.36
N ALA A 12 -20.60 7.15 34.29
CA ALA A 12 -20.72 6.58 32.96
C ALA A 12 -19.36 5.97 32.63
N ALA A 13 -19.21 4.67 32.84
CA ALA A 13 -18.05 3.94 32.36
C ALA A 13 -18.06 4.01 30.84
N LEU A 14 -17.13 4.81 30.33
CA LEU A 14 -16.82 5.05 28.95
C LEU A 14 -16.73 3.71 28.21
N LEU A 15 -17.76 3.37 27.44
CA LEU A 15 -17.69 2.26 26.48
C LEU A 15 -16.79 2.74 25.32
N VAL A 16 -15.48 2.78 25.57
CA VAL A 16 -14.49 2.83 24.48
C VAL A 16 -14.44 1.43 23.89
N GLY A 17 -15.52 1.07 23.18
CA GLY A 17 -15.44 0.10 22.11
C GLY A 17 -14.64 0.75 21.01
N ALA A 18 -13.31 0.82 21.18
CA ALA A 18 -12.38 1.07 20.09
C ALA A 18 -12.57 -0.09 19.13
N LEU A 19 -13.47 0.12 18.19
CA LEU A 19 -13.67 -0.70 17.02
C LEU A 19 -12.27 -0.84 16.40
N LEU A 20 -11.68 -2.03 16.52
CA LEU A 20 -10.51 -2.43 15.75
C LEU A 20 -10.92 -2.42 14.28
N MET A 21 -11.01 -1.23 13.71
CA MET A 21 -11.07 -1.01 12.29
C MET A 21 -9.76 -1.57 11.75
N PRO A 22 -9.76 -2.58 10.87
CA PRO A 22 -8.57 -2.89 10.12
C PRO A 22 -8.32 -1.67 9.25
N SER A 23 -7.40 -0.80 9.68
CA SER A 23 -6.78 0.15 8.79
C SER A 23 -6.10 -0.70 7.73
N ALA A 24 -6.67 -0.72 6.52
CA ALA A 24 -5.96 -1.18 5.34
C ALA A 24 -4.77 -0.24 5.16
N ASN A 25 -3.68 -0.52 5.86
CA ASN A 25 -2.44 0.23 5.73
C ASN A 25 -1.94 -0.06 4.32
N ALA A 26 -2.03 0.94 3.44
CA ALA A 26 -1.46 0.87 2.11
C ALA A 26 0.02 0.47 2.22
N ALA A 27 0.39 -0.65 1.59
CA ALA A 27 1.77 -1.11 1.60
C ALA A 27 2.62 -0.23 0.68
N ASN A 28 3.92 -0.13 0.96
CA ASN A 28 4.88 0.46 0.03
C ASN A 28 5.54 -0.67 -0.77
N VAL A 29 5.33 -0.69 -2.08
CA VAL A 29 5.82 -1.74 -2.97
C VAL A 29 6.73 -1.13 -4.02
N THR A 30 7.96 -1.63 -4.11
CA THR A 30 8.88 -1.28 -5.20
C THR A 30 8.82 -2.38 -6.26
N ILE A 31 8.56 -2.00 -7.52
CA ILE A 31 8.47 -2.94 -8.64
C ILE A 31 9.53 -2.56 -9.67
N ASP A 32 10.46 -3.48 -9.92
CA ASP A 32 11.40 -3.38 -11.02
C ASP A 32 10.73 -3.89 -12.30
N VAL A 33 10.52 -2.99 -13.26
CA VAL A 33 9.80 -3.29 -14.51
C VAL A 33 10.71 -3.66 -15.68
N ARG A 34 11.99 -3.88 -15.40
CA ARG A 34 12.99 -4.35 -16.35
C ARG A 34 12.84 -5.85 -16.61
N THR A 35 13.71 -6.39 -17.48
CA THR A 35 13.73 -7.84 -17.72
C THR A 35 14.21 -8.61 -16.48
N PRO A 36 13.83 -9.89 -16.33
CA PRO A 36 14.35 -10.74 -15.26
C PRO A 36 15.89 -10.80 -15.24
N GLU A 37 16.53 -10.79 -16.39
CA GLU A 37 17.99 -10.82 -16.53
C GLU A 37 18.64 -9.55 -15.95
N GLU A 38 18.08 -8.37 -16.23
CA GLU A 38 18.54 -7.12 -15.64
C GLU A 38 18.33 -7.09 -14.12
N PHE A 39 17.23 -7.66 -13.65
CA PHE A 39 16.94 -7.77 -12.22
C PHE A 39 17.95 -8.68 -11.52
N GLN A 40 18.30 -9.82 -12.10
CA GLN A 40 19.28 -10.76 -11.53
C GLN A 40 20.70 -10.18 -11.42
N ILE A 41 21.08 -9.26 -12.31
CA ILE A 41 22.38 -8.56 -12.25
C ILE A 41 22.43 -7.60 -11.06
N GLY A 42 21.28 -7.03 -10.67
CA GLY A 42 21.15 -6.15 -9.51
C GLY A 42 19.87 -5.32 -9.59
N HIS A 43 19.26 -5.05 -8.44
CA HIS A 43 17.98 -4.38 -8.30
C HIS A 43 17.86 -3.66 -6.95
N PRO A 44 16.92 -2.72 -6.78
CA PRO A 44 16.65 -2.09 -5.49
C PRO A 44 16.22 -3.11 -4.42
N ASP A 45 16.65 -2.89 -3.18
CA ASP A 45 16.32 -3.80 -2.07
C ASP A 45 14.81 -3.96 -1.87
N GLY A 46 14.36 -5.20 -1.73
CA GLY A 46 12.95 -5.55 -1.55
C GLY A 46 12.08 -5.32 -2.79
N ALA A 47 12.66 -5.01 -3.96
CA ALA A 47 11.90 -4.90 -5.19
C ALA A 47 11.41 -6.27 -5.68
N ILE A 48 10.19 -6.31 -6.21
CA ILE A 48 9.69 -7.46 -6.98
C ILE A 48 9.88 -7.20 -8.47
N ASN A 49 10.22 -8.23 -9.25
CA ASN A 49 10.33 -8.08 -10.70
C ASN A 49 9.01 -8.37 -11.39
N ILE A 50 8.46 -7.38 -12.10
CA ILE A 50 7.34 -7.57 -13.01
C ILE A 50 7.61 -6.79 -14.29
N PRO A 51 8.01 -7.45 -15.39
CA PRO A 51 8.30 -6.76 -16.65
C PRO A 51 7.16 -5.85 -17.09
N HIS A 52 7.48 -4.64 -17.57
CA HIS A 52 6.50 -3.61 -17.93
C HIS A 52 5.37 -4.12 -18.85
N ASN A 53 5.67 -5.01 -19.79
CA ASN A 53 4.72 -5.61 -20.73
C ASN A 53 3.77 -6.64 -20.09
N GLN A 54 4.02 -7.06 -18.85
CA GLN A 54 3.22 -8.02 -18.11
C GLN A 54 2.58 -7.41 -16.85
N ILE A 55 2.85 -6.14 -16.56
CA ILE A 55 2.54 -5.56 -15.25
C ILE A 55 1.04 -5.55 -14.96
N ALA A 56 0.21 -5.13 -15.93
CA ALA A 56 -1.23 -5.03 -15.75
C ALA A 56 -1.90 -6.40 -15.47
N SER A 57 -1.34 -7.50 -16.00
CA SER A 57 -1.90 -8.84 -15.81
C SER A 57 -1.34 -9.57 -14.59
N LYS A 58 -0.11 -9.25 -14.15
CA LYS A 58 0.56 -9.95 -13.05
C LYS A 58 0.51 -9.26 -11.70
N ILE A 59 0.37 -7.93 -11.65
CA ILE A 59 0.50 -7.18 -10.38
C ILE A 59 -0.48 -7.66 -9.30
N ALA A 60 -1.73 -7.99 -9.66
CA ALA A 60 -2.74 -8.44 -8.70
C ALA A 60 -2.41 -9.81 -8.09
N SER A 61 -1.81 -10.72 -8.87
CA SER A 61 -1.41 -12.05 -8.37
C SER A 61 -0.17 -11.99 -7.48
N GLN A 62 0.55 -10.86 -7.46
CA GLN A 62 1.63 -10.59 -6.51
C GLN A 62 1.13 -10.04 -5.16
N GLY A 63 -0.19 -9.97 -4.95
CA GLY A 63 -0.79 -9.46 -3.72
C GLY A 63 -0.73 -7.94 -3.56
N VAL A 64 -0.39 -7.22 -4.63
CA VAL A 64 -0.38 -5.75 -4.63
C VAL A 64 -1.81 -5.25 -4.84
N SER A 65 -2.30 -4.51 -3.86
CA SER A 65 -3.65 -3.93 -3.86
C SER A 65 -3.68 -2.60 -4.60
N LYS A 66 -4.84 -2.21 -5.12
CA LYS A 66 -5.02 -0.93 -5.86
C LYS A 66 -4.73 0.32 -5.03
N SER A 67 -4.85 0.21 -3.70
CA SER A 67 -4.56 1.26 -2.72
C SER A 67 -3.08 1.36 -2.34
N ASP A 68 -2.27 0.37 -2.69
CA ASP A 68 -0.85 0.34 -2.29
C ASP A 68 -0.05 1.44 -2.98
N THR A 69 0.96 1.95 -2.29
CA THR A 69 1.90 2.91 -2.85
C THR A 69 2.94 2.17 -3.66
N ILE A 70 2.86 2.32 -4.98
CA ILE A 70 3.71 1.61 -5.95
C ILE A 70 4.80 2.55 -6.46
N LYS A 71 6.05 2.12 -6.30
CA LYS A 71 7.25 2.76 -6.86
C LYS A 71 7.79 1.90 -8.00
N LEU A 72 7.72 2.43 -9.22
CA LEU A 72 8.20 1.75 -10.41
C LEU A 72 9.63 2.14 -10.71
N TYR A 73 10.50 1.14 -10.85
CA TYR A 73 11.91 1.34 -11.17
C TYR A 73 12.23 0.83 -12.58
N SER A 74 12.99 1.62 -13.33
CA SER A 74 13.66 1.18 -14.55
C SER A 74 14.94 1.98 -14.76
N ARG A 75 15.87 1.50 -15.61
CA ARG A 75 17.18 2.15 -15.80
C ARG A 75 17.11 3.58 -16.36
N GLY A 76 16.08 3.90 -17.15
CA GLY A 76 15.98 5.19 -17.86
C GLY A 76 14.58 5.81 -17.83
N GLY A 77 13.70 5.34 -16.95
CA GLY A 77 12.33 5.86 -16.80
C GLY A 77 11.32 5.36 -17.83
N ALA A 78 11.68 5.21 -19.11
CA ALA A 78 10.70 4.94 -20.18
C ALA A 78 9.80 3.71 -19.94
N ARG A 79 10.37 2.59 -19.48
CA ARG A 79 9.58 1.38 -19.16
C ARG A 79 8.71 1.57 -17.92
N ALA A 80 9.19 2.34 -16.94
CA ALA A 80 8.43 2.68 -15.74
C ALA A 80 7.26 3.63 -16.06
N ASP A 81 7.42 4.56 -16.99
CA ASP A 81 6.33 5.42 -17.47
C ASP A 81 5.25 4.60 -18.22
N GLN A 82 5.66 3.66 -19.08
CA GLN A 82 4.73 2.72 -19.73
C GLN A 82 3.97 1.85 -18.73
N ALA A 83 4.68 1.30 -17.75
CA ALA A 83 4.10 0.52 -16.68
C ALA A 83 3.14 1.35 -15.81
N LYS A 84 3.50 2.61 -15.51
CA LYS A 84 2.64 3.55 -14.79
C LYS A 84 1.31 3.75 -15.51
N ALA A 85 1.35 4.08 -16.80
CA ALA A 85 0.15 4.28 -17.61
C ALA A 85 -0.75 3.02 -17.64
N ALA A 86 -0.15 1.84 -17.75
CA ALA A 86 -0.89 0.57 -17.73
C ALA A 86 -1.55 0.30 -16.36
N LEU A 87 -0.88 0.63 -15.26
CA LEU A 87 -1.42 0.50 -13.91
C LEU A 87 -2.53 1.51 -13.60
N GLU A 88 -2.34 2.77 -14.01
CA GLU A 88 -3.38 3.80 -13.87
C GLU A 88 -4.64 3.41 -14.65
N ALA A 89 -4.49 2.89 -15.88
CA ALA A 89 -5.59 2.35 -16.67
C ALA A 89 -6.29 1.14 -16.01
N ALA A 90 -5.55 0.34 -15.23
CA ALA A 90 -6.09 -0.77 -14.44
C ALA A 90 -6.71 -0.34 -13.09
N GLY A 91 -6.64 0.96 -12.75
CA GLY A 91 -7.25 1.55 -11.56
C GLY A 91 -6.35 1.55 -10.32
N TYR A 92 -5.03 1.45 -10.49
CA TYR A 92 -4.08 1.74 -9.41
C TYR A 92 -3.88 3.24 -9.30
N THR A 93 -4.12 3.80 -8.11
CA THR A 93 -4.19 5.26 -7.92
C THR A 93 -2.91 5.87 -7.37
N ASN A 94 -2.07 5.06 -6.73
CA ASN A 94 -0.89 5.52 -5.99
C ASN A 94 0.40 5.03 -6.67
N VAL A 95 0.61 5.39 -7.94
CA VAL A 95 1.74 4.92 -8.75
C VAL A 95 2.72 6.05 -9.06
N SER A 96 4.00 5.82 -8.77
CA SER A 96 5.09 6.79 -9.01
C SER A 96 6.27 6.13 -9.71
N VAL A 97 7.01 6.91 -10.51
CA VAL A 97 8.24 6.47 -11.16
C VAL A 97 9.43 6.92 -10.33
N GLN A 98 10.25 5.97 -9.91
CA GLN A 98 11.54 6.22 -9.28
C GLN A 98 12.57 6.56 -10.37
N ARG A 99 13.13 7.76 -10.30
CA ARG A 99 14.16 8.25 -11.22
C ARG A 99 15.55 8.11 -10.65
#